data_AF-A0A417QBZ4-F1
#
_entry.id   AF-A0A417QBZ4-F1
#
_cell.length_a   1.000
_cell.length_b   1.000
_cell.length_c   1.000
_cell.angle_alpha   90.00
_cell.angle_beta   90.00
_cell.angle_gamma   90.00
#
_symmetry.space_group_name_H-M   'P 1'
#
loop_
_entity.id
_entity.type
_entity.pdbx_description
1 polymer ?
#
loop_
_entity_poly.entity_id
_entity_poly.type
_entity_poly.pdbx_seq_one_letter_code
_entity_poly.pdbx_strand_id
1 'polypeptide(L)'
;MIKAQAFLEGRYAKGESGQNAGPGGGMPDGNGPDGNEMLESYESDIASIEDGDKYGNNIVDLYNPINYIGDEDTESPTWTRIVMGASESDMSLFASMNMQIAWLNSRTDVRLEWQWDGGHVPSEIFGESLTLYVDEMYGQYVEGAAEVTKAAAQTQTENGTATETTGTSKATPGFDVMDYGQETYEFGSSTQDARHFDKYVLKVLQEDAETLSELFNSEEK
;
A
#
# COMPACT_ATOMS: atom_id res chain seq x y z
N MET A 1 -23.22 9.59 31.51
CA MET A 1 -22.91 10.06 30.16
C MET A 1 -21.50 9.57 29.84
N ILE A 2 -21.39 8.36 29.29
CA ILE A 2 -20.11 7.71 29.01
C ILE A 2 -19.77 8.07 27.56
N LYS A 3 -18.76 8.91 27.37
CA LYS A 3 -18.21 9.25 26.05
C LYS A 3 -17.35 8.07 25.59
N ALA A 4 -17.85 7.26 24.67
CA ALA A 4 -17.03 6.27 23.98
C ALA A 4 -16.38 6.96 22.77
N GLN A 5 -15.15 7.43 22.95
CA GLN A 5 -14.33 7.94 21.86
C GLN A 5 -13.66 6.72 21.22
N ALA A 6 -14.31 6.12 20.22
CA ALA A 6 -13.77 4.96 19.51
C ALA A 6 -12.74 5.43 18.47
N PHE A 7 -11.47 5.44 18.88
CA PHE A 7 -10.34 5.46 17.96
C PHE A 7 -10.10 4.01 17.51
N LEU A 8 -10.58 3.64 16.33
CA LEU A 8 -10.31 2.35 15.71
C LEU A 8 -9.01 2.44 14.89
N GLU A 9 -7.87 2.22 15.56
CA GLU A 9 -6.62 1.93 14.87
C GLU A 9 -6.61 0.45 14.49
N GLY A 10 -7.06 0.14 13.27
CA GLY A 10 -6.95 -1.20 12.70
C GLY A 10 -5.52 -1.49 12.26
N ARG A 11 -4.60 -1.76 13.18
CA ARG A 11 -3.32 -2.41 12.81
C ARG A 11 -3.59 -3.89 12.60
N TYR A 12 -3.89 -4.26 11.36
CA TYR A 12 -3.81 -5.66 10.97
C TYR A 12 -2.33 -6.06 10.97
N ALA A 13 -1.87 -6.76 12.00
CA ALA A 13 -0.54 -7.34 12.01
C ALA A 13 -0.52 -8.54 11.06
N LYS A 14 -0.25 -8.30 9.77
CA LYS A 14 0.20 -9.39 8.89
C LYS A 14 1.59 -9.78 9.38
N GLY A 15 1.74 -11.02 9.82
CA GLY A 15 3.04 -11.53 10.27
C GLY A 15 4.11 -11.28 9.21
N GLU A 16 5.28 -10.79 9.63
CA GLU A 16 6.41 -10.55 8.74
C GLU A 16 6.72 -11.84 7.95
N SER A 17 6.68 -11.75 6.62
CA SER A 17 7.28 -12.76 5.75
C SER A 17 8.81 -12.60 5.78
N GLY A 18 9.40 -12.79 6.96
CA GLY A 18 10.83 -12.99 7.16
C GLY A 18 11.13 -14.49 7.22
N GLN A 19 12.41 -14.86 7.17
CA GLN A 19 12.90 -16.25 7.20
C GLN A 19 12.58 -17.03 8.51
N ASN A 20 11.72 -16.47 9.37
CA ASN A 20 11.09 -17.11 10.54
C ASN A 20 9.55 -16.98 10.50
N ALA A 21 8.93 -16.81 9.33
CA ALA A 21 7.54 -17.14 9.14
C ALA A 21 7.42 -18.65 9.39
N GLY A 22 6.92 -19.02 10.59
CA GLY A 22 6.50 -20.39 10.84
C GLY A 22 5.58 -20.82 9.70
N PRO A 23 5.64 -22.09 9.27
CA PRO A 23 4.84 -22.54 8.13
C PRO A 23 3.40 -22.16 8.43
N GLY A 24 2.84 -21.24 7.62
CA GLY A 24 1.41 -20.94 7.68
C GLY A 24 0.71 -22.29 7.69
N GLY A 25 0.00 -22.59 8.79
CA GLY A 25 -0.28 -23.95 9.26
C GLY A 25 -0.38 -24.94 8.10
N GLY A 26 0.74 -25.61 7.82
CA GLY A 26 0.78 -26.62 6.78
C GLY A 26 -0.20 -27.70 7.17
N MET A 27 -1.11 -28.07 6.26
CA MET A 27 -1.93 -29.24 6.44
C MET A 27 -1.00 -30.45 6.72
N PRO A 28 -1.34 -31.32 7.69
CA PRO A 28 -0.38 -32.24 8.32
C PRO A 28 0.29 -33.28 7.41
N ASP A 29 -0.06 -33.35 6.13
CA ASP A 29 0.13 -34.54 5.29
C ASP A 29 0.47 -34.25 3.82
N GLY A 30 0.59 -32.99 3.39
CA GLY A 30 1.11 -32.66 2.05
C GLY A 30 0.26 -33.11 0.86
N ASN A 31 -0.90 -33.73 1.10
CA ASN A 31 -1.98 -33.82 0.15
C ASN A 31 -2.91 -32.64 0.41
N GLY A 32 -3.21 -31.85 -0.62
CA GLY A 32 -4.31 -30.90 -0.54
C GLY A 32 -5.61 -31.67 -0.23
N PRO A 33 -6.53 -31.09 0.54
CA PRO A 33 -7.80 -31.70 0.87
C PRO A 33 -8.52 -32.09 -0.42
N ASP A 34 -9.17 -33.24 -0.41
CA ASP A 34 -9.94 -33.63 -1.59
C ASP A 34 -11.11 -32.64 -1.80
N GLY A 35 -11.62 -32.55 -3.03
CA GLY A 35 -12.65 -31.56 -3.37
C GLY A 35 -13.95 -31.71 -2.56
N ASN A 36 -14.24 -32.92 -2.05
CA ASN A 36 -15.41 -33.16 -1.23
C ASN A 36 -15.15 -32.78 0.23
N GLU A 37 -13.97 -33.09 0.77
CA GLU A 37 -13.54 -32.64 2.11
C GLU A 37 -13.53 -31.11 2.20
N MET A 38 -13.07 -30.43 1.14
CA MET A 38 -13.17 -28.96 1.05
C MET A 38 -14.62 -28.51 1.05
N LEU A 39 -15.47 -29.10 0.22
CA LEU A 39 -16.89 -28.72 0.16
C LEU A 39 -17.57 -28.89 1.52
N GLU A 40 -17.38 -30.03 2.17
CA GLU A 40 -17.94 -30.32 3.50
C GLU A 40 -17.44 -29.33 4.56
N SER A 41 -16.15 -28.97 4.52
CA SER A 41 -15.59 -27.94 5.39
C SER A 41 -16.23 -26.57 5.14
N TYR A 42 -16.37 -26.16 3.88
CA TYR A 42 -17.00 -24.89 3.52
C TYR A 42 -18.47 -24.84 3.96
N GLU A 43 -19.24 -25.91 3.72
CA GLU A 43 -20.64 -25.98 4.14
C GLU A 43 -20.77 -25.90 5.67
N SER A 44 -19.89 -26.60 6.40
CA SER A 44 -19.85 -26.53 7.88
C SER A 44 -19.51 -25.13 8.38
N ASP A 45 -18.51 -24.47 7.79
CA ASP A 45 -18.09 -23.12 8.20
C ASP A 45 -19.19 -22.09 7.93
N ILE A 46 -19.84 -22.15 6.76
CA ILE A 46 -20.96 -21.26 6.43
C ILE A 46 -22.14 -21.50 7.38
N ALA A 47 -22.52 -22.76 7.63
CA ALA A 47 -23.60 -23.06 8.57
C ALA A 47 -23.31 -22.54 9.99
N SER A 48 -22.05 -22.62 10.44
CA SER A 48 -21.60 -22.07 11.71
C SER A 48 -21.69 -20.54 11.77
N ILE A 49 -21.31 -19.86 10.68
CA ILE A 49 -21.45 -18.40 10.55
C ILE A 49 -22.93 -17.98 10.56
N GLU A 50 -23.79 -18.74 9.90
CA GLU A 50 -25.24 -18.50 9.83
C GLU A 50 -25.98 -18.78 11.15
N ASP A 51 -25.54 -19.78 11.93
CA ASP A 51 -26.07 -20.05 13.28
C ASP A 51 -25.76 -18.89 14.25
N GLY A 52 -24.71 -18.11 13.95
CA GLY A 52 -24.36 -16.87 14.62
C GLY A 52 -23.56 -17.08 15.91
N ASP A 53 -23.11 -15.96 16.50
CA ASP A 53 -22.44 -15.97 17.79
C ASP A 53 -23.41 -16.26 18.95
N LYS A 54 -22.91 -16.26 20.19
CA LYS A 54 -23.74 -16.47 21.40
C LYS A 54 -24.90 -15.47 21.59
N TYR A 55 -24.94 -14.39 20.80
CA TYR A 55 -25.99 -13.38 20.79
C TYR A 55 -26.88 -13.49 19.54
N GLY A 56 -26.61 -14.44 18.64
CA GLY A 56 -27.33 -14.64 17.38
C GLY A 56 -26.85 -13.74 16.25
N ASN A 57 -25.67 -13.11 16.38
CA ASN A 57 -25.14 -12.23 15.33
C ASN A 57 -24.38 -13.05 14.27
N ASN A 58 -24.62 -12.77 12.99
CA ASN A 58 -23.74 -13.24 11.92
C ASN A 58 -22.39 -12.51 12.01
N ILE A 59 -21.30 -13.25 12.16
CA ILE A 59 -19.97 -12.67 12.39
C ILE A 59 -19.45 -11.88 11.18
N VAL A 60 -19.80 -12.28 9.95
CA VAL A 60 -19.41 -11.58 8.73
C VAL A 60 -20.08 -10.21 8.68
N ASP A 61 -21.37 -10.16 8.98
CA ASP A 61 -22.12 -8.91 9.04
C ASP A 61 -21.62 -8.01 10.17
N LEU A 62 -21.29 -8.62 11.31
CA LEU A 62 -20.79 -7.90 12.49
C LEU A 62 -19.47 -7.17 12.21
N TYR A 63 -18.57 -7.77 11.42
CA TYR A 63 -17.25 -7.18 11.16
C TYR A 63 -17.16 -6.38 9.87
N ASN A 64 -18.20 -6.34 9.04
CA ASN A 64 -18.22 -5.53 7.83
C ASN A 64 -18.53 -4.06 8.18
N PRO A 65 -17.56 -3.12 8.10
CA PRO A 65 -17.77 -1.73 8.49
C PRO A 65 -18.85 -1.04 7.65
N ILE A 66 -19.07 -1.46 6.40
CA ILE A 66 -20.08 -0.88 5.51
C ILE A 66 -21.49 -0.98 6.12
N ASN A 67 -21.77 -2.02 6.90
CA ASN A 67 -23.08 -2.22 7.54
C ASN A 67 -23.42 -1.16 8.59
N TYR A 68 -22.42 -0.43 9.09
CA TYR A 68 -22.58 0.59 10.13
C TYR A 68 -22.50 2.02 9.59
N ILE A 69 -22.08 2.20 8.33
CA ILE A 69 -21.89 3.56 7.82
C ILE A 69 -23.24 4.18 7.47
N GLY A 70 -23.63 5.20 8.24
CA GLY A 70 -24.89 5.91 8.04
C GLY A 70 -26.12 5.16 8.55
N ASP A 71 -25.93 4.08 9.30
CA ASP A 71 -27.02 3.39 10.00
C ASP A 71 -27.54 4.24 11.16
N GLU A 72 -28.85 4.27 11.36
CA GLU A 72 -29.52 5.15 12.34
C GLU A 72 -29.21 4.80 13.80
N ASP A 73 -28.82 3.57 14.07
CA ASP A 73 -28.45 3.08 15.40
C ASP A 73 -26.95 3.26 15.69
N THR A 74 -26.21 3.90 14.76
CA THR A 74 -24.79 4.17 14.91
C THR A 74 -24.43 5.65 14.88
N GLU A 75 -23.32 6.00 15.52
CA GLU A 75 -22.76 7.34 15.44
C GLU A 75 -21.63 7.37 14.41
N SER A 76 -21.87 8.04 13.29
CA SER A 76 -20.82 8.30 12.30
C SER A 76 -19.74 9.21 12.90
N PRO A 77 -18.46 8.96 12.59
CA PRO A 77 -17.39 9.88 12.94
C PRO A 77 -17.57 11.19 12.17
N THR A 78 -17.11 12.29 12.79
CA THR A 78 -17.06 13.61 12.14
C THR A 78 -16.20 13.57 10.88
N TRP A 79 -15.07 12.85 10.95
CA TRP A 79 -14.13 12.71 9.84
C TRP A 79 -13.45 11.35 9.82
N THR A 80 -12.97 10.95 8.65
CA THR A 80 -12.18 9.72 8.41
C THR A 80 -11.06 9.98 7.41
N ARG A 81 -9.96 9.25 7.55
CA ARG A 81 -8.89 9.18 6.54
C ARG A 81 -8.61 7.72 6.22
N ILE A 82 -8.55 7.42 4.94
CA ILE A 82 -8.22 6.10 4.40
C ILE A 82 -6.93 6.26 3.59
N VAL A 83 -5.91 5.49 3.94
CA VAL A 83 -4.62 5.46 3.22
C VAL A 83 -4.39 4.06 2.70
N MET A 84 -4.12 3.93 1.42
CA MET A 84 -3.89 2.65 0.76
C MET A 84 -2.79 2.81 -0.30
N GLY A 85 -1.96 1.78 -0.46
CA GLY A 85 -0.94 1.77 -1.50
C GLY A 85 -1.56 1.55 -2.89
N ALA A 86 -1.18 2.33 -3.90
CA ALA A 86 -1.67 2.14 -5.26
C ALA A 86 -1.09 0.87 -5.93
N SER A 87 0.04 0.37 -5.42
CA SER A 87 0.73 -0.84 -5.88
C SER A 87 0.51 -2.03 -4.94
N GLU A 88 -0.39 -1.92 -3.95
CA GLU A 88 -0.71 -3.04 -3.07
C GLU A 88 -1.54 -4.10 -3.80
N SER A 89 -1.29 -5.37 -3.48
CA SER A 89 -1.90 -6.53 -4.15
C SER A 89 -2.69 -7.43 -3.18
N ASP A 90 -2.86 -6.99 -1.93
CA ASP A 90 -3.57 -7.73 -0.90
C ASP A 90 -5.09 -7.55 -1.07
N MET A 91 -5.54 -6.38 -1.53
CA MET A 91 -6.95 -6.13 -1.82
C MET A 91 -7.16 -5.19 -3.02
N SER A 92 -8.36 -5.22 -3.58
CA SER A 92 -8.73 -4.31 -4.67
C SER A 92 -8.83 -2.86 -4.19
N LEU A 93 -8.28 -1.91 -4.94
CA LEU A 93 -8.47 -0.46 -4.73
C LEU A 93 -9.96 -0.07 -4.61
N PHE A 94 -10.86 -0.79 -5.27
CA PHE A 94 -12.30 -0.54 -5.19
C PHE A 94 -12.86 -0.75 -3.76
N ALA A 95 -12.20 -1.54 -2.91
CA ALA A 95 -12.62 -1.70 -1.52
C ALA A 95 -12.55 -0.36 -0.74
N SER A 96 -11.42 0.35 -0.84
CA SER A 96 -11.26 1.65 -0.18
C SER A 96 -12.14 2.73 -0.80
N MET A 97 -12.38 2.68 -2.12
CA MET A 97 -13.27 3.61 -2.80
C MET A 97 -14.73 3.40 -2.41
N ASN A 98 -15.19 2.14 -2.31
CA ASN A 98 -16.55 1.84 -1.85
C ASN A 98 -16.78 2.35 -0.43
N MET A 99 -15.79 2.18 0.46
CA MET A 99 -15.83 2.78 1.81
C MET A 99 -15.91 4.31 1.76
N GLN A 100 -15.12 4.98 0.93
CA GLN A 100 -15.19 6.44 0.79
C GLN A 100 -16.58 6.89 0.35
N ILE A 101 -17.17 6.22 -0.65
CA ILE A 101 -18.52 6.53 -1.13
C ILE A 101 -19.55 6.37 -0.02
N ALA A 102 -19.46 5.30 0.78
CA ALA A 102 -20.35 5.09 1.92
C ALA A 102 -20.25 6.25 2.93
N TRP A 103 -19.04 6.66 3.30
CA TRP A 103 -18.82 7.79 4.23
C TRP A 103 -19.33 9.12 3.69
N LEU A 104 -19.12 9.40 2.40
CA LEU A 104 -19.66 10.60 1.76
C LEU A 104 -21.20 10.60 1.79
N ASN A 105 -21.83 9.45 1.53
CA ASN A 105 -23.29 9.32 1.59
C ASN A 105 -23.83 9.50 3.01
N SER A 106 -23.07 9.11 4.05
CA SER A 106 -23.40 9.35 5.45
C SER A 106 -23.06 10.76 5.96
N ARG A 107 -22.58 11.65 5.08
CA ARG A 107 -22.15 13.03 5.39
C ARG A 107 -20.96 13.11 6.35
N THR A 108 -20.14 12.06 6.41
CA THR A 108 -18.84 12.09 7.08
C THR A 108 -17.81 12.73 6.15
N ASP A 109 -16.99 13.63 6.69
CA ASP A 109 -15.83 14.16 5.95
C ASP A 109 -14.81 13.03 5.77
N VAL A 110 -14.43 12.73 4.53
CA VAL A 110 -13.54 11.60 4.24
C VAL A 110 -12.49 11.95 3.22
N ARG A 111 -11.23 11.65 3.58
CA ARG A 111 -10.09 11.67 2.66
C ARG A 111 -9.66 10.25 2.31
N LEU A 112 -9.69 9.92 1.02
CA LEU A 112 -9.04 8.73 0.48
C LEU A 112 -7.72 9.14 -0.19
N GLU A 113 -6.64 8.48 0.19
CA GLU A 113 -5.30 8.66 -0.37
C GLU A 113 -4.79 7.32 -0.92
N TRP A 114 -4.60 7.29 -2.24
CA TRP A 114 -3.84 6.23 -2.89
C TRP A 114 -2.42 6.69 -3.12
N GLN A 115 -1.49 6.08 -2.41
CA GLN A 115 -0.08 6.43 -2.49
C GLN A 115 0.53 5.80 -3.74
N TRP A 116 1.00 6.65 -4.65
CA TRP A 116 1.78 6.18 -5.79
C TRP A 116 2.96 5.33 -5.32
N ASP A 117 3.11 4.15 -5.91
CA ASP A 117 4.15 3.17 -5.54
C ASP A 117 4.07 2.68 -4.07
N GLY A 118 2.98 2.98 -3.37
CA GLY A 118 2.72 2.46 -2.03
C GLY A 118 2.34 0.98 -2.09
N GLY A 119 2.96 0.15 -1.25
CA GLY A 119 2.60 -1.25 -1.05
C GLY A 119 1.58 -1.47 0.07
N HIS A 120 1.52 -2.69 0.62
CA HIS A 120 0.57 -3.07 1.68
C HIS A 120 0.64 -2.19 2.94
N VAL A 121 1.83 -1.68 3.25
CA VAL A 121 2.06 -0.73 4.35
C VAL A 121 2.44 0.62 3.73
N PRO A 122 1.45 1.44 3.32
CA PRO A 122 1.72 2.78 2.80
C PRO A 122 2.47 3.61 3.87
N SER A 123 3.47 4.38 3.42
CA SER A 123 4.32 5.17 4.31
C SER A 123 3.74 6.57 4.49
N GLU A 124 3.96 7.18 5.66
CA GLU A 124 3.65 8.60 5.79
C GLU A 124 4.55 9.43 4.86
N ILE A 125 3.94 10.14 3.90
CA ILE A 125 4.67 11.03 3.00
C ILE A 125 5.00 12.31 3.78
N PHE A 126 6.26 12.77 3.71
CA PHE A 126 6.69 14.01 4.36
C PHE A 126 5.81 15.18 3.92
N GLY A 127 5.07 15.76 4.88
CA GLY A 127 4.11 16.85 4.65
C GLY A 127 2.64 16.41 4.62
N GLU A 128 2.31 15.13 4.75
CA GLU A 128 0.95 14.60 4.96
C GLU A 128 0.94 13.52 6.06
N SER A 129 1.74 13.73 7.11
CA SER A 129 1.83 12.81 8.25
C SER A 129 0.48 12.65 8.94
N LEU A 130 0.27 11.51 9.60
CA LEU A 130 -0.96 11.27 10.36
C LEU A 130 -1.17 12.35 11.42
N THR A 131 -0.10 12.72 12.14
CA THR A 131 -0.16 13.74 13.18
C THR A 131 -0.59 15.10 12.63
N LEU A 132 -0.04 15.53 11.49
CA LEU A 132 -0.44 16.80 10.87
C LEU A 132 -1.92 16.76 10.48
N TYR A 133 -2.37 15.68 9.84
CA TYR A 133 -3.77 15.56 9.46
C TYR A 133 -4.70 15.56 10.68
N VAL A 134 -4.34 14.88 11.77
CA VAL A 134 -5.10 14.92 13.03
C VAL A 134 -5.18 16.35 13.58
N ASP A 135 -4.07 17.09 13.58
CA ASP A 135 -4.04 18.49 14.05
C ASP A 135 -4.92 19.40 13.17
N GLU A 136 -4.89 19.22 11.84
CA GLU A 136 -5.76 19.93 10.89
C GLU A 136 -7.25 19.66 11.18
N MET A 137 -7.63 18.37 11.30
CA MET A 137 -9.02 18.00 11.56
C MET A 137 -9.49 18.42 12.96
N TYR A 138 -8.61 18.36 13.97
CA TYR A 138 -8.92 18.86 15.31
C TYR A 138 -9.15 20.37 15.29
N GLY A 139 -8.27 21.13 14.64
CA GLY A 139 -8.41 22.58 14.47
C GLY A 139 -9.69 22.98 13.73
N GLN A 140 -10.11 22.18 12.74
CA GLN A 140 -11.31 22.42 11.95
C GLN A 140 -12.61 22.13 12.72
N TYR A 141 -12.66 21.03 13.47
CA TYR A 141 -13.92 20.52 14.02
C TYR A 141 -14.12 20.76 15.52
N VAL A 142 -13.09 21.14 16.27
CA VAL A 142 -13.20 21.38 17.72
C VAL A 142 -13.29 22.87 18.00
N GLU A 143 -14.41 23.29 18.60
CA GLU A 143 -14.64 24.68 18.98
C GLU A 143 -13.56 25.19 19.95
N GLY A 144 -12.94 26.31 19.60
CA GLY A 144 -11.87 26.94 20.39
C GLY A 144 -10.47 26.38 20.14
N ALA A 145 -10.32 25.38 19.27
CA ALA A 145 -9.01 24.93 18.81
C ALA A 145 -8.35 25.95 17.86
N ALA A 146 -7.03 25.98 17.84
CA ALA A 146 -6.30 26.74 16.85
C ALA A 146 -6.38 26.03 15.49
N GLU A 147 -6.69 26.78 14.44
CA GLU A 147 -6.66 26.25 13.08
C GLU A 147 -5.21 25.95 12.68
N VAL A 148 -4.97 24.71 12.26
CA VAL A 148 -3.69 24.25 11.73
C VAL A 148 -3.92 23.95 10.26
N THR A 149 -3.05 24.47 9.39
CA THR A 149 -3.10 24.21 7.95
C THR A 149 -1.70 23.95 7.44
N LYS A 150 -1.52 22.95 6.60
CA LYS A 150 -0.31 22.79 5.80
C LYS A 150 -0.09 24.05 4.93
N ALA A 151 1.12 24.59 4.98
CA ALA A 151 1.51 25.67 4.08
C ALA A 151 1.40 25.20 2.62
N ALA A 152 0.79 26.05 1.77
CA ALA A 152 0.69 25.74 0.35
C ALA A 152 2.09 25.47 -0.23
N ALA A 153 2.21 24.39 -1.00
CA ALA A 153 3.44 24.10 -1.72
C ALA A 153 3.77 25.28 -2.64
N GLN A 154 4.97 25.83 -2.52
CA GLN A 154 5.42 26.87 -3.42
C GLN A 154 5.78 26.22 -4.76
N THR A 155 5.18 26.71 -5.84
CA THR A 155 5.58 26.31 -7.19
C THR A 155 7.04 26.69 -7.37
N GLN A 156 7.89 25.72 -7.66
CA GLN A 156 9.25 25.99 -8.09
C GLN A 156 9.18 26.53 -9.52
N THR A 157 9.19 27.85 -9.67
CA THR A 157 9.10 28.54 -10.97
C THR A 157 10.46 28.74 -11.64
N GLU A 158 11.54 28.40 -10.92
CA GLU A 158 12.90 28.55 -11.36
C GLU A 158 13.64 27.23 -11.14
N ASN A 159 14.40 26.80 -12.15
CA ASN A 159 15.37 25.73 -11.96
C ASN A 159 16.35 26.16 -10.86
N GLY A 160 16.83 25.20 -10.07
CA GLY A 160 17.84 25.48 -9.05
C GLY A 160 19.05 26.21 -9.64
N THR A 161 19.69 27.09 -8.86
CA THR A 161 20.85 27.90 -9.27
C THR A 161 22.14 27.08 -9.38
N ALA A 162 22.04 25.76 -9.34
CA ALA A 162 23.16 24.86 -9.50
C ALA A 162 23.64 24.96 -10.95
N THR A 163 24.82 25.56 -11.14
CA THR A 163 25.48 25.59 -12.44
C THR A 163 26.10 24.23 -12.80
N GLU A 164 26.18 23.32 -11.82
CA GLU A 164 26.75 21.99 -11.95
C GLU A 164 25.99 21.01 -11.05
N THR A 165 25.80 19.77 -11.53
CA THR A 165 25.15 18.69 -10.79
C THR A 165 26.00 18.33 -9.56
N THR A 166 25.52 18.58 -8.34
CA THR A 166 26.28 18.33 -7.10
C THR A 166 26.27 16.87 -6.63
N GLY A 167 25.93 15.94 -7.51
CA GLY A 167 26.01 14.51 -7.26
C GLY A 167 25.15 13.71 -8.23
N THR A 168 25.64 12.56 -8.67
CA THR A 168 24.84 11.61 -9.44
C THR A 168 24.02 10.77 -8.45
N SER A 169 22.69 10.96 -8.40
CA SER A 169 21.84 10.20 -7.48
C SER A 169 21.79 8.69 -7.81
N LYS A 170 22.13 8.34 -9.06
CA LYS A 170 22.27 6.97 -9.55
C LYS A 170 23.49 6.86 -10.48
N ALA A 171 24.12 5.69 -10.59
CA ALA A 171 25.15 5.45 -11.60
C ALA A 171 24.56 5.52 -13.02
N THR A 172 25.35 5.83 -14.04
CA THR A 172 24.89 5.81 -15.43
C THR A 172 25.20 4.45 -16.04
N PRO A 173 24.22 3.75 -16.65
CA PRO A 173 22.81 4.15 -16.85
C PRO A 173 21.97 4.05 -15.57
N GLY A 174 21.13 5.06 -15.30
CA GLY A 174 20.41 5.18 -14.02
C GLY A 174 19.16 4.32 -13.85
N PHE A 175 18.78 3.54 -14.86
CA PHE A 175 17.54 2.74 -14.83
C PHE A 175 17.78 1.36 -15.47
N ASP A 176 18.29 1.33 -16.71
CA ASP A 176 18.76 0.08 -17.33
C ASP A 176 20.22 -0.20 -16.95
N VAL A 177 20.42 -0.55 -15.68
CA VAL A 177 21.76 -0.80 -15.13
C VAL A 177 22.39 -2.03 -15.80
N MET A 178 23.69 -1.96 -16.08
CA MET A 178 24.40 -2.98 -16.87
C MET A 178 24.57 -4.33 -16.15
N ASP A 179 24.38 -4.37 -14.84
CA ASP A 179 24.60 -5.53 -13.97
C ASP A 179 23.31 -6.30 -13.62
N TYR A 180 22.19 -6.01 -14.30
CA TYR A 180 20.88 -6.63 -14.05
C TYR A 180 20.36 -6.41 -12.62
N GLY A 181 20.17 -5.14 -12.25
CA GLY A 181 19.58 -4.71 -10.98
C GLY A 181 18.42 -3.72 -11.13
N GLN A 182 17.87 -3.30 -9.99
CA GLN A 182 16.82 -2.27 -9.88
C GLN A 182 15.64 -2.46 -10.87
N GLU A 183 15.38 -1.49 -11.74
CA GLU A 183 14.26 -1.48 -12.66
C GLU A 183 14.31 -2.60 -13.73
N THR A 184 15.46 -3.27 -13.94
CA THR A 184 15.55 -4.39 -14.90
C THR A 184 14.74 -5.63 -14.47
N TYR A 185 14.46 -5.80 -13.18
CA TYR A 185 13.60 -6.88 -12.66
C TYR A 185 12.13 -6.74 -13.08
N GLU A 186 11.65 -5.50 -13.21
CA GLU A 186 10.27 -5.23 -13.65
C GLU A 186 10.04 -5.73 -15.07
N PHE A 187 11.10 -5.76 -15.88
CA PHE A 187 11.07 -6.27 -17.24
C PHE A 187 11.40 -7.76 -17.33
N GLY A 188 11.41 -8.50 -16.22
CA GLY A 188 11.59 -9.95 -16.20
C GLY A 188 10.57 -10.74 -17.02
N SER A 189 10.74 -12.06 -17.04
CA SER A 189 9.84 -13.02 -17.68
C SER A 189 9.86 -14.34 -16.90
N SER A 190 8.97 -15.26 -17.24
CA SER A 190 8.91 -16.59 -16.60
C SER A 190 10.19 -17.43 -16.74
N THR A 191 11.15 -17.01 -17.57
CA THR A 191 12.41 -17.71 -17.82
C THR A 191 13.65 -16.88 -17.50
N GLN A 192 13.48 -15.61 -17.10
CA GLN A 192 14.59 -14.70 -16.83
C GLN A 192 14.13 -13.55 -15.92
N ASP A 193 14.71 -13.45 -14.73
CA ASP A 193 14.24 -12.55 -13.67
C ASP A 193 14.44 -11.06 -13.97
N ALA A 194 15.48 -10.71 -14.73
CA ALA A 194 15.77 -9.32 -15.12
C ALA A 194 16.15 -9.22 -16.60
N ARG A 195 15.67 -8.19 -17.29
CA ARG A 195 16.00 -7.92 -18.71
C ARG A 195 16.33 -6.46 -18.95
N HIS A 196 17.33 -6.21 -19.78
CA HIS A 196 17.61 -4.87 -20.33
C HIS A 196 16.48 -4.43 -21.26
N PHE A 197 16.22 -3.13 -21.28
CA PHE A 197 15.06 -2.55 -21.95
C PHE A 197 15.36 -1.26 -22.73
N ASP A 198 16.55 -0.66 -22.55
CA ASP A 198 16.94 0.59 -23.17
C ASP A 198 17.65 0.37 -24.51
N LYS A 199 16.97 0.76 -25.60
CA LYS A 199 17.49 0.68 -26.97
C LYS A 199 18.64 1.65 -27.24
N TYR A 200 18.75 2.74 -26.49
CA TYR A 200 19.84 3.70 -26.63
C TYR A 200 21.11 3.18 -25.98
N VAL A 201 21.02 2.56 -24.80
CA VAL A 201 22.15 1.88 -24.16
C VAL A 201 22.65 0.76 -25.07
N LEU A 202 21.75 -0.08 -25.61
CA LEU A 202 22.11 -1.11 -26.57
C LEU A 202 22.85 -0.54 -27.78
N LYS A 203 22.36 0.57 -28.35
CA LYS A 203 22.98 1.21 -29.51
C LYS A 203 24.40 1.69 -29.20
N VAL A 204 24.62 2.34 -28.06
CA VAL A 204 25.96 2.77 -27.62
C VAL A 204 26.89 1.57 -27.43
N LEU A 205 26.42 0.51 -26.75
CA LEU A 205 27.21 -0.71 -26.57
C LEU A 205 27.58 -1.38 -27.91
N GLN A 206 26.75 -1.26 -28.93
CA GLN A 206 27.02 -1.77 -30.27
C GLN A 206 27.99 -0.88 -31.05
N GLU A 207 27.83 0.44 -31.00
CA GLU A 207 28.64 1.40 -31.75
C GLU A 207 30.06 1.52 -31.16
N ASP A 208 30.20 1.45 -29.83
CA ASP A 208 31.45 1.64 -29.11
C ASP A 208 32.05 0.34 -28.55
N ALA A 209 31.59 -0.82 -29.04
CA ALA A 209 31.93 -2.15 -28.51
C ALA A 209 33.44 -2.39 -28.35
N GLU A 210 34.25 -1.98 -29.35
CA GLU A 210 35.70 -2.16 -29.32
C GLU A 210 36.35 -1.37 -28.19
N THR A 211 36.00 -0.08 -28.04
CA THR A 211 36.52 0.79 -26.98
C THR A 211 36.08 0.32 -25.60
N LEU A 212 34.82 -0.12 -25.48
CA LEU A 212 34.27 -0.58 -24.20
C LEU A 212 34.80 -1.96 -23.79
N SER A 213 35.24 -2.80 -24.74
CA SER A 213 35.76 -4.14 -24.45
C SER A 213 37.00 -4.12 -23.53
N GLU A 214 37.80 -3.05 -23.60
CA GLU A 214 38.97 -2.85 -22.73
C GLU A 214 38.59 -2.52 -21.29
N LEU A 215 37.42 -1.91 -21.08
CA LEU A 215 36.92 -1.52 -19.75
C LEU A 215 36.25 -2.68 -19.00
N PHE A 216 35.58 -3.58 -19.72
CA PHE A 216 34.83 -4.69 -19.10
C PHE A 216 35.68 -5.95 -18.85
N ASN A 217 36.87 -6.05 -19.46
CA ASN A 217 37.72 -7.24 -19.40
C ASN A 217 39.09 -7.00 -18.74
N SER A 218 39.28 -5.91 -18.01
CA SER A 218 40.53 -5.68 -17.28
C SER A 218 40.59 -6.56 -16.02
N GLU A 219 41.68 -7.32 -15.85
CA GLU A 219 41.86 -8.26 -14.73
C GLU A 219 42.26 -7.61 -13.38
N GLU A 220 42.27 -6.28 -13.27
CA GLU A 220 42.61 -5.61 -12.01
C GLU A 220 41.36 -5.25 -11.21
N LYS A 221 41.18 -5.95 -10.08
CA LYS A 221 40.28 -5.59 -8.97
C LYS A 221 41.02 -4.74 -7.94
#